data_AF-A0A9X8VKZ8-F1
#
_entry.id   AF-A0A9X8VKZ8-F1
#
_cell.length_a   1.000
_cell.length_b   1.000
_cell.length_c   1.000
_cell.angle_alpha   90.00
_cell.angle_beta   90.00
_cell.angle_gamma   90.00
#
_symmetry.space_group_name_H-M   'P 1'
#
loop_
_entity.id
_entity.type
_entity.pdbx_description
1 polymer ?
#
loop_
_entity_poly.entity_id
_entity_poly.type
_entity_poly.pdbx_seq_one_letter_code
_entity_poly.pdbx_strand_id
1 'polypeptide(L)'
;KPAPKLITKEMVASMKPGSVIVDLAAQTGGNCELTVADTITVTDNGVKIIGYTDLPSRLPTQSSQLYGTNLVNLLKLLSKEKNGEIDIDFDDTVIRGVTVVRSGEITWPAPPIQVSAQPKAAPAAAPAAKPEAKP
;
A
#
# COMPACT_ATOMS: atom_id res chain seq x y z
N LYS A 1 10.21 9.77 -5.15
CA LYS A 1 9.77 11.18 -5.17
C LYS A 1 9.51 11.61 -3.73
N PRO A 2 9.88 12.82 -3.30
CA PRO A 2 9.61 13.28 -1.94
C PRO A 2 8.10 13.36 -1.66
N ALA A 3 7.72 13.24 -0.40
CA ALA A 3 6.35 13.44 0.05
C ALA A 3 5.86 14.85 -0.29
N PRO A 4 4.62 15.02 -0.76
CA PRO A 4 4.06 16.35 -0.98
C PRO A 4 3.84 17.06 0.35
N LYS A 5 4.15 18.36 0.42
CA LYS A 5 3.84 19.18 1.61
C LYS A 5 2.38 19.60 1.57
N LEU A 6 1.58 18.96 2.41
CA LEU A 6 0.12 19.15 2.49
C LEU A 6 -0.29 19.93 3.74
N ILE A 7 0.50 19.83 4.82
CA ILE A 7 0.25 20.54 6.08
C ILE A 7 1.40 21.53 6.29
N THR A 8 1.11 22.82 6.13
CA THR A 8 2.12 23.88 6.26
C THR A 8 2.35 24.27 7.72
N LYS A 9 3.46 24.94 8.01
CA LYS A 9 3.77 25.47 9.33
C LYS A 9 2.64 26.37 9.87
N GLU A 10 2.03 27.19 9.03
CA GLU A 10 0.93 28.10 9.40
C GLU A 10 -0.33 27.32 9.77
N MET A 11 -0.62 26.24 9.03
CA MET A 11 -1.73 25.34 9.37
C MET A 11 -1.51 24.72 10.75
N VAL A 12 -0.30 24.24 11.05
CA VAL A 12 0.05 23.69 12.36
C VAL A 12 -0.09 24.75 13.46
N ALA A 13 0.38 25.98 13.22
CA ALA A 13 0.28 27.10 14.16
C ALA A 13 -1.19 27.46 14.50
N SER A 14 -2.11 27.26 13.55
CA SER A 14 -3.55 27.49 13.74
C SER A 14 -4.27 26.39 14.54
N MET A 15 -3.61 25.25 14.78
CA MET A 15 -4.22 24.14 15.52
C MET A 15 -4.34 24.46 17.01
N LYS A 16 -5.31 23.81 17.65
CA LYS A 16 -5.48 23.91 19.10
C LYS A 16 -4.26 23.33 19.83
N PRO A 17 -3.78 23.96 20.92
CA PRO A 17 -2.73 23.37 21.76
C PRO A 17 -3.10 21.95 22.21
N GLY A 18 -2.12 21.04 22.21
CA GLY A 18 -2.32 19.62 22.54
C GLY A 18 -2.81 18.77 21.37
N SER A 19 -3.04 19.34 20.19
CA SER A 19 -3.31 18.56 18.97
C SER A 19 -2.14 17.65 18.62
N VAL A 20 -2.42 16.57 17.89
CA VAL A 20 -1.42 15.59 17.48
C VAL A 20 -1.51 15.36 15.97
N ILE A 21 -0.37 15.40 15.29
CA ILE A 21 -0.19 14.97 13.90
C ILE A 21 0.63 13.68 13.91
N VAL A 22 0.16 12.66 13.19
CA VAL A 22 0.93 11.44 12.92
C VAL A 22 1.25 11.42 11.43
N ASP A 23 2.51 11.61 11.08
CA ASP A 23 2.94 11.71 9.68
C ASP A 23 3.53 10.38 9.19
N LEU A 24 2.70 9.58 8.53
CA LEU A 24 3.09 8.30 7.96
C LEU A 24 4.07 8.42 6.78
N ALA A 25 4.25 9.62 6.22
CA ALA A 25 5.15 9.86 5.09
C ALA A 25 6.55 10.33 5.52
N ALA A 26 6.86 10.33 6.83
CA ALA A 26 8.12 10.83 7.38
C ALA A 26 9.36 10.23 6.71
N GLN A 27 9.32 8.95 6.31
CA GLN A 27 10.40 8.27 5.56
C GLN A 27 10.81 8.96 4.25
N THR A 28 9.88 9.68 3.62
CA THR A 28 10.08 10.33 2.32
C THR A 28 10.08 11.85 2.44
N GLY A 29 10.31 12.36 3.65
CA GLY A 29 10.35 13.78 3.97
C GLY A 29 9.11 14.32 4.69
N GLY A 30 8.02 13.54 4.80
CA GLY A 30 6.81 13.90 5.53
C GLY A 30 5.82 14.80 4.77
N ASN A 31 4.53 14.59 5.01
CA ASN A 31 3.45 15.43 4.50
C ASN A 31 3.32 16.76 5.25
N CYS A 32 3.77 16.81 6.51
CA CYS A 32 3.84 18.03 7.31
C CYS A 32 5.22 18.68 7.16
N GLU A 33 5.26 20.00 7.04
CA GLU A 33 6.51 20.77 6.91
C GLU A 33 7.39 20.69 8.14
N LEU A 34 6.78 20.55 9.33
CA LEU A 34 7.47 20.48 10.61
C LEU A 34 7.82 19.05 11.05
N THR A 35 7.56 18.05 10.21
CA THR A 35 7.92 16.65 10.52
C THR A 35 9.43 16.47 10.54
N VAL A 36 9.93 15.90 11.63
CA VAL A 36 11.30 15.40 11.75
C VAL A 36 11.25 13.88 11.87
N ALA A 37 11.90 13.18 10.93
CA ALA A 37 11.92 11.72 10.90
C ALA A 37 12.45 11.14 12.22
N ASP A 38 11.86 10.02 12.64
CA ASP A 38 12.23 9.22 13.81
C ASP A 38 12.08 9.89 15.18
N THR A 39 11.42 11.04 15.23
CA THR A 39 11.22 11.79 16.47
C THR A 39 9.77 12.24 16.65
N ILE A 40 9.47 12.67 17.88
CA ILE A 40 8.26 13.44 18.18
C ILE A 40 8.69 14.89 18.40
N THR A 41 8.23 15.79 17.55
CA THR A 41 8.48 17.23 17.69
C THR A 41 7.30 17.88 18.41
N VAL A 42 7.57 18.77 19.35
CA VAL A 42 6.55 19.63 19.97
C VAL A 42 6.79 21.04 19.46
N THR A 43 5.77 21.61 18.83
CA THR A 43 5.79 22.98 18.30
C THR A 43 5.55 24.01 19.40
N ASP A 44 5.87 25.28 19.13
CA ASP A 44 5.73 26.38 20.09
C ASP A 44 4.27 26.57 20.57
N ASN A 45 3.28 26.31 19.71
CA ASN A 45 1.86 26.35 20.08
C ASN A 45 1.35 25.04 20.71
N GLY A 46 2.23 24.08 21.02
CA GLY A 46 1.91 22.87 21.77
C GLY A 46 1.33 21.72 20.94
N VAL A 47 1.44 21.74 19.61
CA VAL A 47 1.08 20.61 18.74
C VAL A 47 2.22 19.59 18.74
N LYS A 48 1.89 18.30 18.91
CA LYS A 48 2.84 17.19 18.82
C LYS A 48 2.82 16.58 17.42
N ILE A 49 3.98 16.41 16.81
CA ILE A 49 4.12 15.83 15.48
C ILE A 49 4.96 14.57 15.61
N ILE A 50 4.35 13.43 15.31
CA ILE A 50 4.97 12.10 15.37
C ILE A 50 5.48 11.75 13.97
N GLY A 51 6.80 11.66 13.82
CA GLY A 51 7.49 11.37 12.56
C GLY A 51 8.18 10.01 12.51
N TYR A 52 7.74 9.02 13.31
CA TYR A 52 8.37 7.70 13.32
C TYR A 52 8.32 7.02 11.96
N THR A 53 9.46 6.52 11.50
CA THR A 53 9.56 5.79 10.23
C THR A 53 9.34 4.29 10.38
N ASP A 54 9.32 3.78 11.60
CA ASP A 54 9.35 2.36 11.95
C ASP A 54 8.04 1.89 12.60
N LEU A 55 6.91 2.52 12.27
CA LEU A 55 5.61 2.20 12.88
C LEU A 55 5.25 0.69 12.82
N PRO A 56 5.51 -0.06 11.74
CA PRO A 56 5.30 -1.52 11.75
C PRO A 56 6.16 -2.24 12.80
N SER A 57 7.38 -1.80 13.04
CA SER A 57 8.30 -2.37 14.04
C SER A 57 7.83 -2.13 15.48
N ARG A 58 6.95 -1.15 15.70
CA ARG A 58 6.34 -0.85 17.01
C ARG A 58 5.14 -1.74 17.32
N LEU A 59 4.70 -2.56 16.36
CA LEU A 59 3.76 -3.66 16.58
C LEU A 59 4.36 -4.97 16.03
N PRO A 60 5.54 -5.39 16.55
CA PRO A 60 6.42 -6.32 15.86
C PRO A 60 5.78 -7.70 15.68
N THR A 61 5.03 -8.20 16.67
CA THR A 61 4.35 -9.50 16.59
C THR A 61 3.35 -9.56 15.43
N GLN A 62 2.50 -8.54 15.29
CA GLN A 62 1.48 -8.51 14.24
C GLN A 62 2.11 -8.29 12.87
N SER A 63 3.06 -7.36 12.77
CA SER A 63 3.78 -7.10 11.52
C SER A 63 4.51 -8.35 11.03
N SER A 64 5.16 -9.10 11.93
CA SER A 64 5.87 -10.33 11.60
C SER A 64 4.92 -11.43 11.13
N GLN A 65 3.79 -11.61 11.81
CA GLN A 65 2.78 -12.61 11.45
C GLN A 65 2.19 -12.33 10.05
N LEU A 66 1.78 -11.08 9.79
CA LEU A 66 1.19 -10.69 8.52
C LEU A 66 2.21 -10.74 7.37
N TYR A 67 3.44 -10.27 7.61
CA TYR A 67 4.51 -10.35 6.62
C TYR A 67 4.89 -11.82 6.32
N GLY A 68 5.04 -12.66 7.35
CA GLY A 68 5.27 -14.09 7.16
C GLY A 68 4.15 -14.78 6.40
N THR A 69 2.90 -14.38 6.63
CA THR A 69 1.75 -14.88 5.86
C THR A 69 1.84 -14.49 4.38
N ASN A 70 2.29 -13.26 4.07
CA ASN A 70 2.54 -12.85 2.69
C ASN A 70 3.62 -13.70 2.01
N LEU A 71 4.71 -14.03 2.73
CA LEU A 71 5.75 -14.93 2.23
C LEU A 71 5.23 -16.34 1.98
N VAL A 72 4.42 -16.89 2.89
CA VAL A 72 3.77 -18.19 2.71
C VAL A 72 2.88 -18.18 1.46
N ASN A 73 2.14 -17.10 1.22
CA ASN A 73 1.29 -16.99 0.03
C ASN A 73 2.10 -16.87 -1.26
N LEU A 74 3.24 -16.17 -1.24
CA LEU A 74 4.19 -16.16 -2.36
C LEU A 74 4.77 -17.56 -2.62
N LEU A 75 5.18 -18.27 -1.57
CA LEU A 75 5.72 -19.63 -1.68
C LEU A 75 4.70 -20.63 -2.26
N LYS A 76 3.40 -20.44 -2.00
CA LYS A 76 2.35 -21.26 -2.63
C LYS A 76 2.29 -21.08 -4.16
N LEU A 77 2.61 -19.90 -4.67
CA LEU A 77 2.69 -19.65 -6.12
C LEU A 77 3.97 -20.25 -6.72
N LEU A 78 5.07 -20.19 -5.96
CA LEU A 78 6.38 -20.73 -6.37
C LEU A 78 6.45 -22.26 -6.31
N SER A 79 5.72 -22.91 -5.41
CA SER A 79 5.71 -24.37 -5.24
C SER A 79 4.28 -24.91 -5.36
N LYS A 80 3.70 -24.82 -6.56
CA LYS A 80 2.31 -25.22 -6.85
C LYS A 80 2.02 -26.68 -6.45
N GLU A 81 2.98 -27.57 -6.69
CA GLU A 81 2.89 -29.00 -6.38
C GLU A 81 3.12 -29.34 -4.89
N LYS A 82 3.42 -28.35 -4.04
CA LYS A 82 3.68 -28.51 -2.60
C LYS A 82 4.80 -29.53 -2.28
N ASN A 83 5.71 -29.76 -3.21
CA ASN A 83 6.85 -30.66 -3.08
C ASN A 83 8.11 -29.97 -2.56
N GLY A 84 8.07 -28.64 -2.36
CA GLY A 84 9.22 -27.85 -1.92
C GLY A 84 10.17 -27.44 -3.05
N GLU A 85 9.87 -27.80 -4.30
CA GLU A 85 10.60 -27.31 -5.46
C GLU A 85 10.06 -25.93 -5.88
N ILE A 86 10.99 -25.01 -6.19
CA ILE A 86 10.66 -23.66 -6.59
C ILE A 86 10.64 -23.60 -8.11
N ASP A 87 9.47 -23.30 -8.67
CA ASP A 87 9.29 -22.98 -10.07
C ASP A 87 9.09 -21.46 -10.25
N ILE A 88 9.96 -20.85 -11.05
CA ILE A 88 9.90 -19.43 -11.38
C ILE A 88 9.27 -19.31 -12.77
N ASP A 89 7.94 -19.38 -12.77
CA ASP A 89 7.07 -19.25 -13.93
C ASP A 89 6.89 -17.78 -14.31
N PHE A 90 7.41 -17.35 -15.46
CA PHE A 90 7.28 -15.95 -15.92
C PHE A 90 5.97 -15.66 -16.66
N ASP A 91 5.15 -16.68 -16.92
CA ASP A 91 3.78 -16.48 -17.39
C ASP A 91 2.86 -16.04 -16.24
N ASP A 92 3.21 -16.37 -15.00
CA ASP A 92 2.58 -15.79 -13.81
C ASP A 92 3.07 -14.34 -13.60
N THR A 93 2.17 -13.40 -13.86
CA THR A 93 2.44 -11.95 -13.74
C THR A 93 2.90 -11.52 -12.33
N VAL A 94 2.51 -12.23 -11.28
CA VAL A 94 2.94 -11.95 -9.90
C VAL A 94 4.40 -12.35 -9.74
N ILE A 95 4.76 -13.56 -10.20
CA ILE A 95 6.14 -14.07 -10.14
C ILE A 95 7.06 -13.22 -11.02
N ARG A 96 6.65 -12.93 -12.26
CA ARG A 96 7.40 -12.02 -13.14
C ARG A 96 7.60 -10.64 -12.53
N GLY A 97 6.59 -10.11 -11.83
CA GLY A 97 6.62 -8.80 -11.20
C GLY A 97 7.55 -8.73 -9.99
N VAL A 98 7.57 -9.77 -9.14
CA VAL A 98 8.36 -9.79 -7.90
C VAL A 98 9.80 -10.25 -8.13
N THR A 99 10.09 -11.06 -9.17
CA THR A 99 11.45 -11.49 -9.51
C THR A 99 12.24 -10.36 -10.16
N VAL A 100 13.20 -9.80 -9.42
CA VAL A 100 14.08 -8.71 -9.88
C VAL A 100 15.42 -9.18 -10.43
N VAL A 101 15.87 -10.38 -10.04
CA VAL A 101 17.10 -11.03 -10.51
C VAL A 101 16.84 -12.53 -10.68
N ARG A 102 17.32 -13.13 -11.77
CA ARG A 102 17.28 -14.58 -12.00
C ARG A 102 18.59 -15.04 -12.62
N SER A 103 19.22 -16.06 -12.04
CA SER A 103 20.45 -16.67 -12.57
C SER A 103 21.59 -15.68 -12.87
N GLY A 104 21.71 -14.61 -12.07
CA GLY A 104 22.72 -13.57 -12.23
C GLY A 104 22.33 -12.42 -13.17
N GLU A 105 21.17 -12.50 -13.83
CA GLU A 105 20.68 -11.45 -14.73
C GLU A 105 19.57 -10.62 -14.06
N ILE A 106 19.60 -9.31 -14.29
CA ILE A 106 18.56 -8.39 -13.81
C ILE A 106 17.32 -8.54 -14.69
N THR A 107 16.17 -8.86 -14.08
CA THR A 107 14.88 -9.03 -14.76
C THR A 107 13.93 -7.85 -14.51
N TRP A 108 14.35 -6.85 -13.74
CA TRP A 108 13.59 -5.62 -13.51
C TRP A 108 13.90 -4.55 -14.57
N PRO A 109 12.92 -3.73 -15.01
CA PRO A 109 11.50 -3.73 -14.64
C PRO A 109 10.70 -4.82 -15.36
N ALA A 110 9.61 -5.27 -14.72
CA ALA A 110 8.64 -6.12 -15.39
C ALA A 110 7.90 -5.34 -16.50
N PRO A 111 7.53 -6.01 -17.61
CA PRO A 111 6.68 -5.38 -18.63
C PRO A 111 5.32 -4.99 -18.02
N PRO A 112 4.64 -3.97 -18.55
CA PRO A 112 3.29 -3.63 -18.13
C PRO A 112 2.37 -4.85 -18.21
N ILE A 113 1.60 -5.10 -17.16
CA ILE A 113 0.68 -6.23 -17.11
C ILE A 113 -0.46 -5.97 -18.10
N GLN A 114 -0.51 -6.72 -19.19
CA GLN A 114 -1.61 -6.71 -20.15
C GLN A 114 -2.67 -7.73 -19.73
N VAL A 115 -3.51 -7.38 -18.75
CA VAL A 115 -4.67 -8.22 -18.41
C VAL A 115 -5.83 -7.87 -19.34
N SER A 116 -6.18 -8.78 -20.26
CA SER A 116 -7.35 -8.66 -21.14
C SER A 116 -8.69 -8.94 -20.44
N ALA A 117 -8.75 -8.94 -19.11
CA ALA A 117 -9.94 -9.25 -18.35
C ALA A 117 -10.75 -7.97 -18.03
N GLN A 118 -11.42 -7.41 -19.03
CA GLN A 118 -12.65 -6.67 -18.72
C GLN A 118 -13.63 -7.67 -18.08
N PRO A 119 -14.31 -7.32 -16.97
CA PRO A 119 -15.47 -8.09 -16.54
C PRO A 119 -16.43 -8.13 -17.72
N LYS A 120 -16.71 -9.33 -18.25
CA LYS A 120 -17.79 -9.52 -19.22
C LYS A 120 -19.05 -9.02 -18.53
N ALA A 121 -19.55 -7.86 -18.97
CA ALA A 121 -20.80 -7.33 -18.48
C ALA A 121 -21.85 -8.45 -18.56
N ALA A 122 -22.46 -8.77 -17.42
CA ALA A 122 -23.61 -9.66 -17.42
C ALA A 122 -24.64 -9.10 -18.42
N PRO A 123 -25.30 -9.94 -19.24
CA PRO A 123 -26.35 -9.47 -20.12
C PRO A 123 -27.36 -8.68 -19.30
N ALA A 124 -27.60 -7.43 -19.68
CA ALA A 124 -28.58 -6.59 -19.02
C ALA A 124 -29.93 -7.34 -19.02
N ALA A 125 -30.45 -7.58 -17.82
CA ALA A 125 -31.82 -8.06 -17.66
C ALA A 125 -32.76 -7.07 -18.36
N ALA A 126 -33.65 -7.59 -19.20
CA ALA A 126 -34.64 -6.80 -19.91
C ALA A 126 -35.44 -5.93 -18.92
N PRO A 127 -35.75 -4.65 -19.25
CA PRO A 127 -36.50 -3.79 -18.36
C PRO A 127 -37.88 -4.39 -18.05
N ALA A 128 -38.19 -4.56 -16.76
CA ALA A 128 -39.50 -4.95 -16.30
C ALA A 128 -40.54 -3.92 -16.76
N ALA A 129 -41.61 -4.39 -17.42
CA ALA A 129 -42.75 -3.58 -17.80
C ALA A 129 -43.41 -2.98 -16.55
N LYS A 130 -43.58 -1.65 -16.55
CA LYS A 130 -44.38 -0.94 -15.54
C LYS A 130 -45.84 -1.39 -15.68
N PRO A 131 -46.54 -1.77 -14.59
CA PRO A 131 -47.98 -1.98 -14.65
C PRO A 131 -48.69 -0.64 -14.92
N GLU A 132 -49.48 -0.60 -15.99
CA GLU A 132 -50.41 0.49 -16.27
C GLU A 132 -51.46 0.58 -15.15
N ALA A 133 -51.67 1.80 -14.63
CA ALA A 133 -52.83 2.10 -13.80
C ALA A 133 -54.08 2.09 -14.70
N LYS A 134 -55.02 1.19 -14.43
CA LYS A 134 -56.34 1.20 -15.06
C LYS A 134 -57.21 2.33 -14.49
N PRO A 135 -58.17 2.85 -15.29
CA PRO A 135 -58.97 4.02 -14.97
C PRO A 135 -59.95 3.81 -13.80
#